data_AF-A0A699K3U5-F1
#
_entry.id   AF-A0A699K3U5-F1
#
_cell.length_a   1.000
_cell.length_b   1.000
_cell.length_c   1.000
_cell.angle_alpha   90.00
_cell.angle_beta   90.00
_cell.angle_gamma   90.00
#
_symmetry.space_group_name_H-M   'P 1'
#
loop_
_entity.id
_entity.type
_entity.pdbx_description
1 polymer ?
#
loop_
_entity_poly.entity_id
_entity_poly.type
_entity_poly.pdbx_seq_one_letter_code
_entity_poly.pdbx_strand_id
1 'polypeptide(L)'
;MHMEILQSPWLCELIAFHINLRETKTDMANGSALFEGCSLVFSDGKPSLTCELCDNVKLEIDLTCSDTVFDPVYLTCGHIFCFMCACKSGSVTIVDGLKATNPTEKCPLCREAGVYQGSLHLDELNILLSRSCPEYWEERLQTERAERVRLTKEHWESQSRAFLGI
;
A
#
# COMPACT_ATOMS: atom_id res chain seq x y z
N MET A 1 19.37 7.88 17.22
CA MET A 1 17.99 7.69 16.75
C MET A 1 18.06 7.11 15.34
N HIS A 2 17.70 5.84 15.17
CA HIS A 2 17.77 5.16 13.87
C HIS A 2 16.59 5.61 13.00
N MET A 3 16.81 6.60 12.13
CA MET A 3 15.78 7.10 11.20
C MET A 3 15.27 6.01 10.24
N GLU A 4 16.04 4.93 10.04
CA GLU A 4 15.66 3.74 9.27
C GLU A 4 14.39 3.06 9.80
N ILE A 5 14.10 3.14 11.11
CA ILE A 5 12.89 2.57 11.70
C ILE A 5 11.62 3.29 11.20
N LEU A 6 11.72 4.59 10.87
CA LEU A 6 10.60 5.37 10.36
C LEU A 6 10.22 5.00 8.92
N GLN A 7 11.12 4.31 8.20
CA GLN A 7 10.88 3.77 6.87
C GLN A 7 10.56 2.27 6.91
N SER A 8 10.18 1.74 8.09
CA SER A 8 9.79 0.35 8.23
C SER A 8 8.33 0.16 7.78
N PRO A 9 8.04 -0.76 6.83
CA PRO A 9 6.66 -1.10 6.48
C PRO A 9 5.86 -1.58 7.70
N TRP A 10 6.51 -2.25 8.65
CA TRP A 10 5.91 -2.74 9.88
C TRP A 10 5.46 -1.62 10.82
N LEU A 11 6.12 -0.46 10.78
CA LEU A 11 5.66 0.70 11.56
C LEU A 11 4.35 1.24 10.99
N CYS A 12 4.25 1.32 9.66
CA CYS A 12 3.01 1.73 8.99
C CYS A 12 1.85 0.78 9.33
N GLU A 13 2.07 -0.53 9.22
CA GLU A 13 1.07 -1.55 9.59
C GLU A 13 0.68 -1.47 11.07
N LEU A 14 1.65 -1.29 11.96
CA LEU A 14 1.38 -1.19 13.39
C LEU A 14 0.53 0.04 13.73
N ILE A 15 0.79 1.17 13.09
CA ILE A 15 -0.02 2.38 13.23
C ILE A 15 -1.44 2.13 12.71
N ALA A 16 -1.57 1.56 11.52
CA ALA A 16 -2.89 1.26 10.93
C ALA A 16 -3.70 0.29 11.79
N PHE A 17 -3.06 -0.78 12.27
CA PHE A 17 -3.65 -1.74 13.21
C PHE A 17 -4.13 -1.06 14.48
N HIS A 18 -3.33 -0.15 15.05
CA HIS A 18 -3.71 0.56 16.27
C HIS A 18 -4.95 1.43 16.07
N ILE A 19 -5.04 2.14 14.95
CA ILE A 19 -6.22 2.93 14.59
C ILE A 19 -7.44 2.02 14.39
N ASN A 20 -7.29 0.93 13.63
CA ASN A 20 -8.34 -0.08 13.43
C ASN A 20 -8.86 -0.67 14.75
N LEU A 21 -7.96 -0.92 15.71
CA LEU A 21 -8.32 -1.45 17.02
C LEU A 21 -9.04 -0.42 17.89
N ARG A 22 -8.64 0.86 17.83
CA ARG A 22 -9.26 1.96 18.57
C ARG A 22 -10.71 2.18 18.12
N GLU A 23 -10.97 2.14 16.82
CA GLU A 23 -12.30 2.39 16.26
C GLU A 23 -13.29 1.24 16.50
N THR A 24 -12.79 0.03 16.79
CA THR A 24 -13.62 -1.16 16.99
C THR A 24 -13.98 -1.43 18.46
N LYS A 25 -13.33 -0.76 19.42
CA LYS A 25 -13.55 -0.99 20.86
C LYS A 25 -14.26 0.21 21.50
N THR A 26 -15.55 0.05 21.83
CA THR A 26 -16.33 1.04 22.56
C THR A 26 -15.92 1.23 24.03
N ASP A 27 -15.21 0.29 24.67
CA ASP A 27 -15.06 0.30 26.15
C ASP A 27 -13.72 -0.23 26.73
N MET A 28 -12.61 -0.27 25.98
CA MET A 28 -11.30 -0.58 26.59
C MET A 28 -10.45 0.68 26.74
N ALA A 29 -10.63 1.34 27.89
CA ALA A 29 -9.61 2.22 28.44
C ALA A 29 -8.28 1.43 28.54
N ASN A 30 -7.20 2.05 28.08
CA ASN A 30 -5.82 1.55 27.98
C ASN A 30 -5.45 0.93 26.62
N GLY A 31 -5.68 1.67 25.54
CA GLY A 31 -4.80 1.56 24.37
C GLY A 31 -3.39 2.06 24.73
N SER A 32 -2.34 1.44 24.18
CA SER A 32 -0.96 1.87 24.38
C SER A 32 -0.81 3.38 24.10
N ALA A 33 -0.38 4.15 25.11
CA ALA A 33 -0.16 5.60 25.01
C ALA A 33 0.84 6.00 23.90
N LEU A 34 1.57 5.05 23.32
CA LEU A 34 2.57 5.28 22.27
C LEU A 34 1.99 5.73 20.93
N PHE A 35 0.72 5.41 20.64
CA PHE A 35 0.09 5.69 19.34
C PHE A 35 -1.21 6.49 19.47
N GLU A 36 -1.44 7.10 20.64
CA GLU A 36 -2.63 7.89 20.91
C GLU A 36 -2.74 9.11 19.98
N GLY A 37 -1.58 9.65 19.56
CA GLY A 37 -1.46 10.73 18.57
C GLY A 37 -1.49 10.27 17.10
N CYS A 38 -1.79 9.00 16.80
CA CYS A 38 -1.93 8.56 15.42
C CYS A 38 -3.35 8.77 14.86
N SER A 39 -3.44 9.24 13.62
CA SER A 39 -4.69 9.41 12.89
C SER A 39 -4.50 9.34 11.37
N LEU A 40 -5.55 8.91 10.67
CA LEU A 40 -5.66 9.07 9.22
C LEU A 40 -6.36 10.40 8.93
N VAL A 41 -5.74 11.24 8.12
CA VAL A 41 -6.25 12.58 7.78
C VAL A 41 -6.43 12.70 6.27
N PHE A 42 -7.55 13.29 5.85
CA PHE A 42 -7.82 13.64 4.46
C PHE A 42 -7.72 15.16 4.30
N SER A 43 -6.65 15.64 3.67
CA SER A 43 -6.45 17.06 3.37
C SER A 43 -6.68 17.30 1.88
N ASP A 44 -7.70 18.08 1.54
CA ASP A 44 -8.12 18.31 0.13
C ASP A 44 -8.34 17.01 -0.65
N GLY A 45 -8.89 15.98 0.01
CA GLY A 45 -9.13 14.66 -0.58
C GLY A 45 -7.90 13.74 -0.64
N LYS A 46 -6.72 14.21 -0.22
CA LYS A 46 -5.50 13.38 -0.17
C LYS A 46 -5.34 12.72 1.21
N PRO A 47 -5.30 11.39 1.28
CA PRO A 47 -5.07 10.68 2.54
C PRO A 47 -3.61 10.76 2.97
N SER A 48 -3.40 10.97 4.27
CA SER A 48 -2.09 10.87 4.92
C SER A 48 -2.23 10.21 6.28
N LEU A 49 -1.29 9.33 6.61
CA LEU A 49 -1.18 8.74 7.94
C LEU A 49 -0.27 9.62 8.78
N THR A 50 -0.80 10.19 9.84
CA THR A 50 -0.05 11.03 10.77
C THR A 50 0.13 10.31 12.10
N CYS A 51 1.31 10.42 12.70
CA CYS A 51 1.50 9.97 14.08
C CYS A 51 2.55 10.78 14.83
N GLU A 52 2.20 11.17 16.05
CA GLU A 52 3.13 11.76 17.02
C GLU A 52 3.76 10.64 17.87
N LEU A 53 5.04 10.39 17.66
CA LEU A 53 5.83 9.40 18.41
C LEU A 53 6.40 10.03 19.69
N CYS A 54 6.89 9.18 20.62
CA CYS A 54 7.64 9.65 21.77
C CYS A 54 8.81 10.56 21.32
N ASP A 55 9.02 11.67 22.03
CA ASP A 55 9.98 12.74 21.72
C ASP A 55 9.53 13.79 20.68
N ASN A 56 8.22 13.96 20.47
CA ASN A 56 7.61 14.94 19.54
C ASN A 56 8.04 14.75 18.07
N VAL A 57 8.49 13.56 17.68
CA VAL A 57 8.75 13.23 16.28
C VAL A 57 7.40 13.00 15.59
N LYS A 58 7.06 13.89 14.65
CA LYS A 58 5.87 13.73 13.82
C LYS A 58 6.20 12.93 12.57
N LEU A 59 5.56 11.79 12.42
CA LEU A 59 5.57 10.98 11.21
C LEU A 59 4.37 11.37 10.34
N GLU A 60 4.61 11.58 9.05
CA GLU A 60 3.60 11.82 8.05
C GLU A 60 3.90 10.95 6.83
N ILE A 61 2.97 10.05 6.50
CA ILE A 61 3.09 9.14 5.38
C ILE A 61 2.02 9.53 4.37
N ASP A 62 2.45 9.92 3.17
CA ASP A 62 1.56 10.17 2.04
C ASP A 62 1.00 8.84 1.52
N LEU A 63 -0.32 8.76 1.41
CA LEU A 63 -1.05 7.58 0.97
C LEU A 63 -1.65 7.78 -0.43
N THR A 64 -1.07 8.67 -1.23
CA THR A 64 -1.53 8.95 -2.59
C THR A 64 -0.82 8.11 -3.66
N CYS A 65 -1.61 7.61 -4.62
CA CYS A 65 -1.18 6.96 -5.84
C CYS A 65 -2.13 7.40 -6.97
N SER A 66 -1.89 8.60 -7.53
CA SER A 66 -2.85 9.42 -8.28
C SER A 66 -4.03 9.91 -7.43
N ASP A 67 -4.76 8.98 -6.81
CA ASP A 67 -5.82 9.20 -5.81
C ASP A 67 -5.42 8.51 -4.49
N THR A 68 -6.36 8.10 -3.64
CA THR A 68 -6.08 7.22 -2.48
C THR A 68 -5.47 5.89 -2.94
N VAL A 69 -4.41 5.43 -2.27
CA VAL A 69 -3.83 4.12 -2.55
C VAL A 69 -4.82 2.97 -2.28
N PHE A 70 -4.83 1.96 -3.15
CA PHE A 70 -5.73 0.80 -3.09
C PHE A 70 -4.93 -0.50 -3.23
N ASP A 71 -5.22 -1.51 -2.40
CA ASP A 71 -4.36 -2.70 -2.26
C ASP A 71 -2.88 -2.29 -2.11
N PRO A 72 -2.56 -1.51 -1.05
CA PRO A 72 -1.27 -0.84 -0.91
C PRO A 72 -0.11 -1.82 -0.77
N VAL A 73 0.95 -1.54 -1.51
CA VAL A 73 2.25 -2.22 -1.40
C VAL A 73 3.34 -1.22 -1.04
N TYR A 74 4.18 -1.60 -0.09
CA TYR A 74 5.35 -0.86 0.35
C TYR A 74 6.58 -1.38 -0.38
N LEU A 75 7.26 -0.54 -1.16
CA LEU A 75 8.53 -0.89 -1.81
C LEU A 75 9.69 -0.75 -0.83
N THR A 76 10.80 -1.46 -1.07
CA THR A 76 11.94 -1.44 -0.13
C THR A 76 12.62 -0.08 -0.02
N CYS A 77 12.38 0.83 -0.97
CA CYS A 77 12.84 2.22 -0.93
C CYS A 77 11.95 3.15 -0.09
N GLY A 78 10.90 2.63 0.55
CA GLY A 78 10.03 3.42 1.43
C GLY A 78 8.73 3.97 0.81
N HIS A 79 8.53 3.79 -0.50
CA HIS A 79 7.38 4.35 -1.22
C HIS A 79 6.21 3.37 -1.30
N ILE A 80 5.00 3.87 -1.16
CA ILE A 80 3.76 3.10 -1.18
C ILE A 80 3.03 3.34 -2.51
N PHE A 81 2.51 2.28 -3.11
CA PHE A 81 1.72 2.34 -4.35
C PHE A 81 0.55 1.36 -4.29
N CYS A 82 -0.43 1.51 -5.19
CA CYS A 82 -1.39 0.44 -5.43
C CYS A 82 -0.67 -0.78 -6.01
N PHE A 83 -1.06 -2.00 -5.65
CA PHE A 83 -0.46 -3.23 -6.18
C PHE A 83 -0.43 -3.25 -7.72
N MET A 84 -1.55 -2.90 -8.37
CA MET A 84 -1.64 -2.88 -9.84
C MET A 84 -0.74 -1.81 -10.45
N CYS A 85 -0.62 -0.65 -9.82
CA CYS A 85 0.27 0.43 -10.25
C CYS A 85 1.74 0.02 -10.12
N ALA A 86 2.11 -0.62 -9.00
CA ALA A 86 3.45 -1.14 -8.79
C ALA A 86 3.80 -2.22 -9.84
N CYS A 87 2.89 -3.16 -10.13
CA CYS A 87 3.09 -4.18 -11.15
C CYS A 87 3.33 -3.56 -12.53
N LYS A 88 2.48 -2.59 -12.91
CA LYS A 88 2.62 -1.85 -14.16
C LYS A 88 3.96 -1.12 -14.24
N SER A 89 4.37 -0.44 -13.17
CA SER A 89 5.65 0.28 -13.12
C SER A 89 6.86 -0.65 -13.11
N GLY A 90 6.75 -1.83 -12.51
CA GLY A 90 7.77 -2.88 -12.53
C GLY A 90 7.77 -3.72 -13.80
N SER A 91 6.98 -3.37 -14.82
CA SER A 91 6.87 -4.10 -16.08
C SER A 91 6.53 -5.59 -15.91
N VAL A 92 5.72 -5.94 -14.91
CA VAL A 92 5.26 -7.30 -14.61
C VAL A 92 3.74 -7.39 -14.63
N THR A 93 3.22 -8.59 -14.90
CA THR A 93 1.78 -8.82 -14.79
C THR A 93 1.38 -8.96 -13.31
N ILE A 94 0.11 -8.70 -13.01
CA ILE A 94 -0.44 -8.94 -11.67
C ILE A 94 -0.44 -10.42 -11.26
N VAL A 95 -0.31 -11.33 -12.23
CA VAL A 95 -0.25 -12.77 -12.00
C VAL A 95 1.16 -13.19 -11.58
N ASP A 96 2.19 -12.68 -12.27
CA ASP A 96 3.59 -12.93 -11.94
C ASP A 96 3.98 -12.22 -10.62
N GLY A 97 3.40 -11.04 -10.39
CA GLY A 97 3.59 -10.23 -9.20
C GLY A 97 4.97 -9.56 -9.13
N LEU A 98 5.14 -8.73 -8.10
CA LEU A 98 6.31 -7.85 -7.93
C LEU A 98 7.64 -8.60 -7.70
N LYS A 99 7.59 -9.87 -7.31
CA LYS A 99 8.77 -10.71 -7.15
C LYS A 99 9.41 -11.09 -8.49
N ALA A 100 8.63 -11.09 -9.57
CA ALA A 100 9.12 -11.37 -10.92
C ALA A 100 9.78 -10.16 -11.59
N THR A 101 9.75 -8.99 -10.94
CA THR A 101 10.29 -7.75 -11.50
C THR A 101 11.80 -7.85 -11.72
N ASN A 102 12.28 -7.30 -12.84
CA ASN A 102 13.70 -7.21 -13.14
C ASN A 102 14.41 -6.32 -12.10
N PRO A 103 15.54 -6.75 -11.50
CA PRO A 103 16.30 -5.94 -10.55
C PRO A 103 16.73 -4.55 -11.06
N THR A 104 16.72 -4.31 -12.37
CA THR A 104 17.04 -2.98 -12.95
C THR A 104 15.86 -2.02 -12.95
N GLU A 105 14.63 -2.49 -12.72
CA GLU A 105 13.45 -1.63 -12.65
C GLU A 105 13.54 -0.68 -11.46
N LYS A 106 13.07 0.55 -11.70
CA LYS A 106 13.27 1.67 -10.80
C LYS A 106 11.96 2.17 -10.23
N CYS A 107 11.97 2.55 -8.95
CA CYS A 107 10.86 3.25 -8.33
C CYS A 107 10.44 4.47 -9.18
N PRO A 108 9.14 4.69 -9.45
CA PRO A 108 8.67 5.87 -10.18
C PRO A 108 8.96 7.19 -9.46
N LEU A 109 9.06 7.16 -8.13
CA LEU A 109 9.26 8.35 -7.29
C LEU A 109 10.75 8.65 -7.05
N CYS A 110 11.52 7.72 -6.46
CA CYS A 110 12.92 7.97 -6.12
C CYS A 110 13.94 7.45 -7.13
N ARG A 111 13.52 6.70 -8.15
CA ARG A 111 14.37 6.12 -9.19
C ARG A 111 15.41 5.10 -8.68
N GLU A 112 15.30 4.66 -7.43
CA GLU A 112 16.08 3.56 -6.87
C GLU A 112 15.72 2.24 -7.56
N ALA A 113 16.73 1.46 -7.95
CA ALA A 113 16.56 0.19 -8.66
C ALA A 113 16.41 -0.98 -7.70
N GLY A 114 15.73 -2.05 -8.14
CA GLY A 114 15.65 -3.30 -7.38
C GLY A 114 14.68 -3.28 -6.20
N VAL A 115 13.77 -2.29 -6.16
CA VAL A 115 12.93 -2.01 -4.98
C VAL A 115 11.66 -2.86 -4.87
N TYR A 116 11.34 -3.62 -5.91
CA TYR A 116 10.07 -4.33 -6.05
C TYR A 116 10.06 -5.73 -5.43
N GLN A 117 11.17 -6.47 -5.52
CA GLN A 117 11.19 -7.89 -5.14
C GLN A 117 10.94 -8.13 -3.64
N GLY A 118 11.33 -7.15 -2.81
CA GLY A 118 11.10 -7.16 -1.37
C GLY A 118 9.84 -6.41 -0.92
N SER A 119 8.92 -6.10 -1.84
CA SER A 119 7.70 -5.34 -1.50
C SER A 119 6.80 -6.10 -0.53
N LEU A 120 6.13 -5.37 0.36
CA LEU A 120 5.18 -5.92 1.33
C LEU A 120 3.77 -5.36 1.08
N HIS A 121 2.73 -6.21 1.08
CA HIS A 121 1.35 -5.73 1.14
C HIS A 121 1.05 -5.19 2.55
N LEU A 122 0.34 -4.06 2.62
CA LEU A 122 -0.02 -3.39 3.86
C LEU A 122 -1.50 -3.67 4.19
N ASP A 123 -1.76 -4.82 4.80
CA ASP A 123 -3.12 -5.35 5.01
C ASP A 123 -3.93 -4.51 6.01
N GLU A 124 -3.31 -4.09 7.11
CA GLU A 124 -3.98 -3.26 8.12
C GLU A 124 -4.24 -1.86 7.61
N LEU A 125 -3.31 -1.30 6.82
CA LEU A 125 -3.54 -0.04 6.10
C LEU A 125 -4.69 -0.17 5.10
N ASN A 126 -4.76 -1.28 4.37
CA ASN A 126 -5.84 -1.56 3.41
C ASN A 126 -7.20 -1.63 4.13
N ILE A 127 -7.27 -2.30 5.28
CA ILE A 127 -8.47 -2.35 6.11
C ILE A 127 -8.85 -0.95 6.59
N LEU A 128 -7.88 -0.17 7.09
CA LEU A 128 -8.12 1.19 7.58
C LEU A 128 -8.72 2.07 6.47
N LEU A 129 -8.07 2.12 5.31
CA LEU A 129 -8.55 2.92 4.17
C LEU A 129 -9.95 2.50 3.72
N SER A 130 -10.24 1.19 3.69
CA SER A 130 -11.56 0.67 3.32
C SER A 130 -12.69 1.17 4.22
N ARG A 131 -12.40 1.36 5.52
CA ARG A 131 -13.37 1.84 6.52
C ARG A 131 -13.50 3.36 6.51
N SER A 132 -12.40 4.07 6.25
CA SER A 132 -12.36 5.53 6.31
C SER A 132 -12.92 6.23 5.07
N CYS A 133 -12.99 5.56 3.91
CA CYS A 133 -13.56 6.12 2.68
C CYS A 133 -14.43 5.10 1.89
N PRO A 134 -15.52 4.59 2.48
CA PRO A 134 -16.23 3.40 1.97
C PRO A 134 -16.85 3.57 0.58
N GLU A 135 -17.35 4.77 0.24
CA GLU A 135 -17.95 5.04 -1.07
C GLU A 135 -16.92 4.97 -2.20
N TYR A 136 -15.79 5.68 -2.03
CA TYR A 136 -14.65 5.59 -2.95
C TYR A 136 -14.11 4.16 -3.03
N TRP A 137 -14.00 3.50 -1.89
CA TRP A 137 -13.43 2.16 -1.80
C TRP A 137 -14.27 1.12 -2.55
N GLU A 138 -15.60 1.18 -2.43
CA GLU A 138 -16.50 0.29 -3.16
C GLU A 138 -16.42 0.52 -4.67
N GLU A 139 -16.43 1.78 -5.13
CA GLU A 139 -16.25 2.10 -6.56
C GLU A 139 -14.91 1.57 -7.08
N ARG A 140 -13.83 1.81 -6.33
CA ARG A 140 -12.49 1.37 -6.70
C ARG A 140 -12.37 -0.16 -6.72
N LEU A 141 -13.02 -0.85 -5.79
CA LEU A 141 -13.05 -2.30 -5.72
C LEU A 141 -13.75 -2.92 -6.94
N GLN A 142 -14.87 -2.36 -7.39
CA GLN A 142 -15.57 -2.87 -8.57
C GLN A 142 -14.75 -2.66 -9.85
N THR A 143 -14.15 -1.47 -10.01
CA THR A 143 -13.34 -1.14 -11.18
C THR A 143 -12.05 -1.99 -11.24
N GLU A 144 -11.33 -2.14 -10.12
CA GLU A 144 -10.14 -2.99 -10.09
C GLU A 144 -10.46 -4.48 -10.24
N ARG A 145 -11.58 -4.98 -9.72
CA ARG A 145 -11.98 -6.38 -9.93
C ARG A 145 -12.15 -6.69 -11.41
N ALA A 146 -12.87 -5.83 -12.15
CA ALA A 146 -13.05 -5.99 -13.58
C ALA A 146 -11.70 -5.97 -14.32
N GLU A 147 -10.82 -5.05 -13.95
CA GLU A 147 -9.50 -4.91 -14.55
C GLU A 147 -8.58 -6.10 -14.24
N ARG A 148 -8.58 -6.61 -13.00
CA ARG A 148 -7.79 -7.80 -12.61
C ARG A 148 -8.23 -9.04 -13.39
N VAL A 149 -9.53 -9.22 -13.61
CA VAL A 149 -10.05 -10.31 -14.45
C VAL A 149 -9.55 -10.16 -15.88
N ARG A 150 -9.63 -8.95 -16.46
CA ARG A 150 -9.14 -8.64 -17.80
C ARG A 150 -7.66 -8.96 -17.95
N LEU A 151 -6.81 -8.43 -17.07
CA LEU A 151 -5.36 -8.62 -17.10
C LEU A 151 -4.95 -10.08 -16.87
N THR A 152 -5.66 -10.79 -15.99
CA THR A 152 -5.42 -12.22 -15.76
C THR A 152 -5.72 -13.03 -17.02
N LYS A 153 -6.84 -12.74 -17.69
CA LYS A 153 -7.18 -13.37 -18.96
C LYS A 153 -6.10 -13.12 -20.01
N GLU A 154 -5.68 -11.87 -20.19
CA GLU A 154 -4.63 -11.49 -21.15
C GLU A 154 -3.29 -12.20 -20.86
N HIS A 155 -2.91 -12.31 -19.58
CA HIS A 155 -1.72 -13.06 -19.17
C HIS A 155 -1.80 -14.53 -19.64
N TRP A 156 -2.90 -15.22 -19.34
CA TRP A 156 -3.04 -16.64 -19.70
C TRP A 156 -3.18 -16.87 -21.21
N GLU A 157 -3.83 -15.95 -21.93
CA GLU A 157 -3.88 -15.99 -23.40
C GLU A 157 -2.48 -15.82 -24.00
N SER A 158 -1.67 -14.90 -23.47
CA SER A 158 -0.28 -14.71 -23.89
C SER A 158 0.57 -15.95 -23.61
N GLN A 159 0.46 -16.52 -22.41
CA GLN A 159 1.15 -17.76 -22.04
C GLN A 159 0.76 -18.94 -22.95
N SER A 160 -0.54 -19.07 -23.25
CA SER A 160 -1.05 -20.10 -24.16
C SER A 160 -0.50 -19.95 -25.58
N ARG A 161 -0.49 -18.72 -26.12
CA ARG A 161 0.10 -18.41 -27.43
C ARG A 161 1.59 -18.72 -27.49
N ALA A 162 2.34 -18.29 -26.47
CA ALA A 162 3.77 -18.58 -26.35
C ALA A 162 4.04 -20.09 -26.30
N PHE A 163 3.22 -20.86 -25.58
CA PHE A 163 3.32 -22.32 -25.52
C PHE A 163 3.03 -22.99 -26.86
N LEU A 164 2.04 -22.49 -27.60
CA LEU A 164 1.68 -22.99 -28.94
C LEU A 164 2.63 -22.49 -30.05
N GLY A 165 3.52 -21.53 -29.75
CA GLY A 165 4.43 -20.92 -30.71
C GLY A 165 3.76 -20.02 -31.75
N ILE A 166 2.63 -19.40 -31.40
CA ILE A 166 1.82 -18.50 -32.25
C ILE A 166 1.98 -17.05 -31.80
#